data_AF-A0A5S9NXF4-F1
#
_entry.id   AF-A0A5S9NXF4-F1
#
_cell.length_a   1.000
_cell.length_b   1.000
_cell.length_c   1.000
_cell.angle_alpha   90.00
_cell.angle_beta   90.00
_cell.angle_gamma   90.00
#
_symmetry.space_group_name_H-M   'P 1'
#
loop_
_entity.id
_entity.type
_entity.pdbx_description
1 polymer ?
#
loop_
_entity_poly.entity_id
_entity_poly.type
_entity_poly.pdbx_seq_one_letter_code
_entity_poly.pdbx_strand_id
1 'polypeptide(L)'
;MKSLLICPRKMTKLLGLTVTALIVCTAQAAPFNTLDTRAMAMGDTGVASAQPASAAIFNPALLSNYTAAPKIALIIPGIGVNAFAGADVDDALEALDEERQLTQLSNMILDLNTFNLATFQQNTADFSRTAVDLTNNLQALQDRPFNIQGNALISFAMPNDDLGFAVYLDANAVIETTPFISDCDIDVLLGYTEFFTQVALDNVAPGKFVDVNCSDRSEQLPIVVLDQFGLPAFVDPITSKSPDTGIPYLVSSVEVAAVNINEIGFSLSQKFSFADFAVSVGVTPKYMSITSFYTNPTIQQIDDGDFDLLDALRSNSRQHNAVNLDAGIAMNFLQDQSITLGMVIKNLIQQSFNTARFERPDGSSTRTRYNLNTQVRMGFAWRSHFGLTISSDIDLTDNKPYFTGVSTQYFGIGGEYSIGKVLDLRLGGRTNFSNTNDSVVTAGFGLNIVVVRLDLAAEYGDNNIGFAAQIGMNFR
;
A
#
# COMPACT_ATOMS: atom_id res chain seq x y z
N MET A 1 -47.57 4.47 -11.00
CA MET A 1 -46.66 4.59 -12.15
C MET A 1 -46.27 6.05 -12.35
N LYS A 2 -45.06 6.43 -11.93
CA LYS A 2 -44.29 7.60 -12.38
C LYS A 2 -42.82 7.30 -12.08
N SER A 3 -41.92 7.82 -12.89
CA SER A 3 -40.53 7.35 -13.01
C SER A 3 -39.51 8.40 -12.54
N LEU A 4 -38.26 7.93 -12.52
CA LEU A 4 -36.99 8.69 -12.59
C LEU A 4 -36.47 9.40 -11.32
N LEU A 5 -35.31 8.89 -10.89
CA LEU A 5 -34.08 9.59 -10.51
C LEU A 5 -34.18 10.93 -9.76
N ILE A 6 -33.67 10.91 -8.53
CA ILE A 6 -32.97 12.05 -7.92
C ILE A 6 -31.59 11.54 -7.48
N CYS A 7 -30.55 11.91 -8.23
CA CYS A 7 -29.16 11.86 -7.79
C CYS A 7 -28.74 13.31 -7.51
N PRO A 8 -28.28 13.67 -6.30
CA PRO A 8 -27.85 15.03 -6.00
C PRO A 8 -26.52 15.34 -6.70
N ARG A 9 -26.48 16.52 -7.33
CA ARG A 9 -25.48 16.90 -8.33
C ARG A 9 -24.52 17.95 -7.78
N LYS A 10 -23.26 17.57 -7.51
CA LYS A 10 -22.14 18.50 -7.32
C LYS A 10 -20.78 18.01 -7.86
N MET A 11 -20.75 17.21 -8.94
CA MET A 11 -19.54 17.01 -9.75
C MET A 11 -19.66 17.75 -11.09
N THR A 12 -19.16 18.98 -11.17
CA THR A 12 -18.89 19.67 -12.45
C THR A 12 -17.90 20.82 -12.24
N LYS A 13 -16.61 20.51 -12.10
CA LYS A 13 -15.46 21.41 -12.44
C LYS A 13 -14.07 20.78 -12.25
N LEU A 14 -13.83 19.56 -12.73
CA LEU A 14 -12.45 19.07 -12.95
C LEU A 14 -12.30 18.18 -14.20
N LEU A 15 -13.00 18.54 -15.28
CA LEU A 15 -12.77 17.94 -16.60
C LEU A 15 -11.71 18.79 -17.33
N GLY A 16 -10.45 18.64 -16.94
CA GLY A 16 -9.41 19.60 -17.30
C GLY A 16 -7.95 19.16 -17.20
N LEU A 17 -7.66 17.89 -16.90
CA LEU A 17 -6.29 17.35 -17.05
C LEU A 17 -6.34 16.01 -17.80
N THR A 18 -5.79 16.01 -19.00
CA THR A 18 -5.82 14.86 -19.91
C THR A 18 -4.72 13.85 -19.58
N VAL A 19 -5.13 12.63 -19.18
CA VAL A 19 -4.52 11.34 -19.58
C VAL A 19 -3.03 11.10 -19.22
N THR A 20 -2.39 11.98 -18.45
CA THR A 20 -0.96 11.87 -18.09
C THR A 20 -0.73 12.03 -16.58
N ALA A 21 -1.51 11.29 -15.78
CA ALA A 21 -1.38 11.24 -14.31
C ALA A 21 -1.69 9.83 -13.76
N LEU A 22 -1.20 8.79 -14.44
CA LEU A 22 -1.39 7.38 -14.06
C LEU A 22 -0.22 6.84 -13.20
N ILE A 23 0.45 7.74 -12.45
CA ILE A 23 1.53 7.44 -11.50
C ILE A 23 1.53 8.46 -10.35
N VAL A 24 0.60 8.32 -9.41
CA VAL A 24 0.81 8.73 -8.01
C VAL A 24 0.33 7.55 -7.16
N CYS A 25 1.20 7.05 -6.30
CA CYS A 25 1.12 5.70 -5.73
C CYS A 25 1.70 5.73 -4.29
N THR A 26 0.90 6.02 -3.26
CA THR A 26 1.25 5.89 -1.82
C THR A 26 1.03 4.43 -1.37
N ALA A 27 1.71 3.87 -0.34
CA ALA A 27 1.53 2.42 -0.06
C ALA A 27 2.00 1.74 1.26
N GLN A 28 1.84 0.40 1.41
CA GLN A 28 2.31 -0.52 2.47
C GLN A 28 2.23 -1.99 2.02
N ALA A 29 2.87 -2.85 2.82
CA ALA A 29 2.69 -4.29 3.00
C ALA A 29 3.07 -5.21 1.84
N ALA A 30 3.69 -6.34 2.21
CA ALA A 30 4.13 -7.40 1.32
C ALA A 30 3.31 -8.69 1.56
N PRO A 31 2.01 -8.68 1.22
CA PRO A 31 1.14 -9.82 1.47
C PRO A 31 1.58 -11.05 0.66
N PHE A 32 1.10 -12.24 1.06
CA PHE A 32 0.93 -13.32 0.08
C PHE A 32 -0.25 -12.93 -0.83
N ASN A 33 0.03 -12.04 -1.78
CA ASN A 33 -0.86 -11.67 -2.86
C ASN A 33 -0.02 -11.53 -4.12
N THR A 34 -0.31 -12.38 -5.11
CA THR A 34 0.33 -12.32 -6.42
C THR A 34 -0.55 -11.61 -7.45
N LEU A 35 -1.66 -10.99 -7.00
CA LEU A 35 -2.60 -10.19 -7.77
C LEU A 35 -3.07 -10.84 -9.10
N ASP A 36 -3.07 -12.18 -9.16
CA ASP A 36 -3.68 -12.95 -10.25
C ASP A 36 -5.18 -12.64 -10.27
N THR A 37 -5.69 -12.31 -11.46
CA THR A 37 -7.05 -11.77 -11.59
C THR A 37 -8.12 -12.79 -11.19
N ARG A 38 -7.87 -14.09 -11.38
CA ARG A 38 -8.80 -15.13 -10.93
C ARG A 38 -8.73 -15.31 -9.42
N ALA A 39 -7.54 -15.30 -8.83
CA ALA A 39 -7.36 -15.42 -7.39
C ALA A 39 -7.98 -14.22 -6.66
N MET A 40 -7.71 -12.98 -7.11
CA MET A 40 -8.30 -11.76 -6.56
C MET A 40 -9.83 -11.86 -6.52
N ALA A 41 -10.48 -12.20 -7.63
CA ALA A 41 -11.93 -12.37 -7.70
C ALA A 41 -12.50 -13.46 -6.76
N MET A 42 -11.64 -14.31 -6.21
CA MET A 42 -11.93 -15.46 -5.35
C MET A 42 -11.39 -15.26 -3.91
N GLY A 43 -11.14 -14.03 -3.47
CA GLY A 43 -10.58 -13.73 -2.15
C GLY A 43 -9.10 -14.08 -1.98
N ASP A 44 -8.28 -13.88 -3.02
CA ASP A 44 -6.87 -14.28 -3.12
C ASP A 44 -6.58 -15.77 -2.87
N THR A 45 -7.53 -16.63 -3.24
CA THR A 45 -7.39 -18.09 -3.13
C THR A 45 -6.77 -18.69 -4.39
N GLY A 46 -5.78 -19.58 -4.21
CA GLY A 46 -5.02 -20.15 -5.31
C GLY A 46 -4.11 -21.33 -4.96
N VAL A 47 -3.72 -21.54 -3.70
CA VAL A 47 -2.74 -22.55 -3.28
C VAL A 47 -3.18 -24.00 -3.57
N ALA A 48 -4.49 -24.25 -3.67
CA ALA A 48 -5.07 -25.51 -4.16
C ALA A 48 -5.88 -25.37 -5.46
N SER A 49 -6.16 -24.15 -5.92
CA SER A 49 -7.14 -23.86 -6.97
C SER A 49 -6.60 -23.12 -8.20
N ALA A 50 -5.34 -22.66 -8.20
CA ALA A 50 -4.77 -21.88 -9.29
C ALA A 50 -4.84 -22.61 -10.65
N GLN A 51 -4.92 -21.84 -11.73
CA GLN A 51 -4.87 -22.38 -13.09
C GLN A 51 -3.43 -22.63 -13.54
N PRO A 52 -3.19 -23.50 -14.55
CA PRO A 52 -1.83 -23.93 -14.89
C PRO A 52 -0.82 -22.81 -15.13
N ALA A 53 -1.22 -21.70 -15.76
CA ALA A 53 -0.33 -20.56 -16.00
C ALA A 53 0.08 -19.82 -14.71
N SER A 54 -0.76 -19.78 -13.67
CA SER A 54 -0.42 -19.18 -12.37
C SER A 54 -0.07 -20.20 -11.29
N ALA A 55 -0.07 -21.50 -11.59
CA ALA A 55 0.35 -22.56 -10.68
C ALA A 55 1.70 -22.27 -10.01
N ALA A 56 2.69 -21.88 -10.82
CA ALA A 56 4.05 -21.58 -10.38
C ALA A 56 4.15 -20.52 -9.26
N ILE A 57 3.34 -19.45 -9.37
CA ILE A 57 3.35 -18.32 -8.43
C ILE A 57 2.48 -18.57 -7.18
N PHE A 58 1.54 -19.52 -7.22
CA PHE A 58 0.74 -19.90 -6.05
C PHE A 58 1.30 -21.10 -5.30
N ASN A 59 1.50 -22.21 -6.00
CA ASN A 59 1.98 -23.47 -5.47
C ASN A 59 2.54 -24.32 -6.63
N PRO A 60 3.87 -24.44 -6.78
CA PRO A 60 4.45 -25.12 -7.93
C PRO A 60 3.99 -26.59 -8.06
N ALA A 61 3.60 -27.25 -6.97
CA ALA A 61 3.07 -28.62 -7.00
C ALA A 61 1.79 -28.77 -7.83
N LEU A 62 1.06 -27.69 -8.10
CA LEU A 62 -0.12 -27.72 -8.95
C LEU A 62 0.24 -28.02 -10.42
N LEU A 63 1.47 -27.75 -10.88
CA LEU A 63 1.89 -28.03 -12.27
C LEU A 63 1.80 -29.52 -12.64
N SER A 64 1.84 -30.43 -11.66
CA SER A 64 1.54 -31.86 -11.86
C SER A 64 0.27 -32.33 -11.17
N ASN A 65 -0.67 -31.43 -10.87
CA ASN A 65 -1.93 -31.74 -10.19
C ASN A 65 -3.14 -31.13 -10.94
N TYR A 66 -3.42 -31.64 -12.14
CA TYR A 66 -4.55 -31.23 -12.97
C TYR A 66 -5.20 -32.41 -13.71
N THR A 67 -6.50 -32.61 -13.51
CA THR A 67 -7.27 -33.71 -14.15
C THR A 67 -7.50 -33.51 -15.65
N ALA A 68 -7.43 -32.27 -16.15
CA ALA A 68 -7.72 -31.91 -17.54
C ALA A 68 -6.94 -30.65 -17.98
N ALA A 69 -5.62 -30.75 -17.97
CA ALA A 69 -4.73 -29.64 -18.29
C ALA A 69 -4.65 -29.32 -19.80
N PRO A 70 -4.44 -28.06 -20.21
CA PRO A 70 -3.88 -27.72 -21.52
C PRO A 70 -2.41 -28.17 -21.58
N LYS A 71 -1.87 -28.43 -22.78
CA LYS A 71 -0.43 -28.75 -22.96
C LYS A 71 0.47 -27.55 -22.67
N ILE A 72 -0.02 -26.35 -22.99
CA ILE A 72 0.65 -25.08 -22.74
C ILE A 72 -0.39 -24.09 -22.22
N ALA A 73 -0.07 -23.42 -21.12
CA ALA A 73 -0.80 -22.28 -20.60
C ALA A 73 0.12 -21.07 -20.50
N LEU A 74 -0.40 -19.89 -20.80
CA LEU A 74 0.33 -18.62 -20.86
C LEU A 74 -0.49 -17.52 -20.18
N ILE A 75 0.17 -16.58 -19.51
CA ILE A 75 -0.38 -15.27 -19.11
C ILE A 75 0.54 -14.19 -19.67
N ILE A 76 0.05 -13.36 -20.60
CA ILE A 76 0.80 -12.23 -21.20
C ILE A 76 -0.17 -11.09 -21.59
N PRO A 77 -0.23 -9.98 -20.85
CA PRO A 77 0.22 -9.79 -19.47
C PRO A 77 -0.86 -10.21 -18.48
N GLY A 78 -0.46 -10.44 -17.23
CA GLY A 78 -1.29 -10.20 -16.05
C GLY A 78 -0.85 -8.90 -15.41
N ILE A 79 -1.78 -8.07 -14.95
CA ILE A 79 -1.51 -6.87 -14.16
C ILE A 79 -2.52 -6.78 -13.03
N GLY A 80 -2.07 -6.29 -11.88
CA GLY A 80 -2.94 -5.99 -10.76
C GLY A 80 -2.44 -4.80 -9.98
N VAL A 81 -3.39 -4.08 -9.39
CA VAL A 81 -3.13 -3.04 -8.40
C VAL A 81 -4.16 -3.22 -7.30
N ASN A 82 -3.74 -3.19 -6.04
CA ASN A 82 -4.65 -2.93 -4.95
C ASN A 82 -4.11 -1.80 -4.09
N ALA A 83 -4.99 -1.21 -3.28
CA ALA A 83 -4.75 -0.13 -2.37
C ALA A 83 -5.44 -0.44 -1.04
N PHE A 84 -4.92 0.11 0.05
CA PHE A 84 -5.55 0.15 1.35
C PHE A 84 -5.42 1.55 1.93
N ALA A 85 -6.36 1.98 2.74
CA ALA A 85 -6.29 3.23 3.48
C ALA A 85 -7.07 3.00 4.76
N GLY A 86 -6.63 3.55 5.90
CA GLY A 86 -7.55 3.63 7.04
C GLY A 86 -8.74 4.52 6.65
N ALA A 87 -9.97 4.16 7.01
CA ALA A 87 -11.18 4.87 6.56
C ALA A 87 -11.18 6.39 6.79
N ASP A 88 -10.47 6.89 7.83
CA ASP A 88 -10.35 8.33 8.12
C ASP A 88 -9.05 8.96 7.55
N VAL A 89 -8.27 8.23 6.75
CA VAL A 89 -7.03 8.72 6.11
C VAL A 89 -7.35 9.55 4.87
N ASP A 90 -8.31 9.11 4.04
CA ASP A 90 -8.69 9.82 2.82
C ASP A 90 -9.24 11.22 3.15
N ASP A 91 -10.19 11.32 4.09
CA ASP A 91 -10.76 12.59 4.59
C ASP A 91 -9.66 13.53 5.15
N ALA A 92 -8.69 12.99 5.89
CA ALA A 92 -7.62 13.77 6.50
C ALA A 92 -6.56 14.23 5.49
N LEU A 93 -6.27 13.43 4.46
CA LEU A 93 -5.37 13.83 3.36
C LEU A 93 -6.04 14.84 2.43
N GLU A 94 -7.32 14.67 2.09
CA GLU A 94 -8.10 15.63 1.30
C GLU A 94 -8.15 17.00 2.00
N ALA A 95 -8.38 17.03 3.32
CA ALA A 95 -8.36 18.26 4.12
C ALA A 95 -6.99 18.97 4.15
N LEU A 96 -5.87 18.24 4.10
CA LEU A 96 -4.53 18.84 4.06
C LEU A 96 -4.16 19.36 2.66
N ASP A 97 -4.49 18.62 1.59
CA ASP A 97 -4.14 18.95 0.21
C ASP A 97 -5.04 20.07 -0.37
N GLU A 98 -6.37 20.01 -0.18
CA GLU A 98 -7.27 21.03 -0.75
C GLU A 98 -7.09 22.43 -0.12
N GLU A 99 -6.67 22.51 1.14
CA GLU A 99 -6.59 23.78 1.87
C GLU A 99 -5.18 24.39 1.96
N ARG A 100 -4.09 23.62 1.80
CA ARG A 100 -2.70 24.09 2.05
C ARG A 100 -2.56 24.83 3.38
N GLN A 101 -2.98 24.17 4.46
CA GLN A 101 -3.15 24.80 5.77
C GLN A 101 -1.85 25.44 6.31
N LEU A 102 -0.67 24.88 5.98
CA LEU A 102 0.63 25.46 6.34
C LEU A 102 0.88 26.81 5.64
N THR A 103 0.73 26.86 4.32
CA THR A 103 0.75 28.12 3.55
C THR A 103 -0.28 29.14 4.06
N GLN A 104 -1.49 28.72 4.46
CA GLN A 104 -2.47 29.64 5.05
C GLN A 104 -1.98 30.24 6.37
N LEU A 105 -1.47 29.42 7.29
CA LEU A 105 -0.95 29.87 8.59
C LEU A 105 0.22 30.85 8.43
N SER A 106 1.16 30.57 7.51
CA SER A 106 2.28 31.46 7.21
C SER A 106 1.80 32.82 6.66
N ASN A 107 0.81 32.83 5.75
CA ASN A 107 0.21 34.07 5.25
C ASN A 107 -0.52 34.87 6.35
N MET A 108 -1.20 34.19 7.29
CA MET A 108 -1.85 34.86 8.42
C MET A 108 -0.83 35.53 9.35
N ILE A 109 0.34 34.92 9.59
CA ILE A 109 1.46 35.55 10.32
C ILE A 109 1.99 36.77 9.57
N LEU A 110 2.14 36.68 8.25
CA LEU A 110 2.55 37.81 7.41
C LEU A 110 1.57 38.99 7.51
N ASP A 111 0.27 38.72 7.46
CA ASP A 111 -0.76 39.76 7.61
C ASP A 111 -0.84 40.31 9.04
N LEU A 112 -0.65 39.48 10.08
CA LEU A 112 -0.57 39.92 11.48
C LEU A 112 0.61 40.87 11.71
N ASN A 113 1.74 40.62 11.03
CA ASN A 113 2.91 41.49 11.03
C ASN A 113 2.71 42.83 10.30
N THR A 114 1.54 43.09 9.69
CA THR A 114 1.15 44.44 9.24
C THR A 114 0.58 45.31 10.36
N PHE A 115 0.27 44.72 11.53
CA PHE A 115 -0.31 45.40 12.71
C PHE A 115 -1.59 46.20 12.41
N ASN A 116 -2.36 45.79 11.40
CA ASN A 116 -3.61 46.45 11.01
C ASN A 116 -4.75 46.11 12.00
N LEU A 117 -5.15 47.09 12.81
CA LEU A 117 -6.24 46.96 13.80
C LEU A 117 -7.57 46.45 13.21
N ALA A 118 -7.86 46.75 11.94
CA ALA A 118 -9.11 46.33 11.31
C ALA A 118 -9.16 44.82 10.99
N THR A 119 -8.01 44.17 10.82
CA THR A 119 -7.91 42.74 10.48
C THR A 119 -7.29 41.90 11.60
N PHE A 120 -6.55 42.50 12.53
CA PHE A 120 -5.81 41.78 13.58
C PHE A 120 -6.67 40.75 14.35
N GLN A 121 -7.83 41.15 14.85
CA GLN A 121 -8.73 40.26 15.60
C GLN A 121 -9.32 39.12 14.75
N GLN A 122 -9.50 39.37 13.45
CA GLN A 122 -9.92 38.32 12.53
C GLN A 122 -8.76 37.36 12.27
N ASN A 123 -7.58 37.87 11.94
CA ASN A 123 -6.42 37.06 11.58
C ASN A 123 -5.92 36.19 12.75
N THR A 124 -5.97 36.68 14.00
CA THR A 124 -5.65 35.85 15.18
C THR A 124 -6.68 34.74 15.41
N ALA A 125 -7.97 35.01 15.18
CA ALA A 125 -9.04 34.02 15.31
C ALA A 125 -9.02 32.99 14.16
N ASP A 126 -8.78 33.43 12.93
CA ASP A 126 -8.64 32.56 11.76
C ASP A 126 -7.38 31.68 11.87
N PHE A 127 -6.23 32.23 12.31
CA PHE A 127 -5.03 31.43 12.62
C PHE A 127 -5.32 30.39 13.69
N SER A 128 -5.96 30.79 14.80
CA SER A 128 -6.29 29.89 15.91
C SER A 128 -7.19 28.74 15.46
N ARG A 129 -8.16 29.00 14.57
CA ARG A 129 -9.00 27.95 13.99
C ARG A 129 -8.19 27.01 13.10
N THR A 130 -7.47 27.54 12.11
CA THR A 130 -6.67 26.72 11.18
C THR A 130 -5.57 25.92 11.89
N ALA A 131 -4.97 26.45 12.97
CA ALA A 131 -3.99 25.73 13.78
C ALA A 131 -4.61 24.56 14.56
N VAL A 132 -5.83 24.74 15.10
CA VAL A 132 -6.60 23.66 15.74
C VAL A 132 -7.04 22.61 14.73
N ASP A 133 -7.52 23.02 13.56
CA ASP A 133 -7.94 22.11 12.49
C ASP A 133 -6.75 21.29 11.98
N LEU A 134 -5.59 21.92 11.74
CA LEU A 134 -4.34 21.23 11.43
C LEU A 134 -3.90 20.28 12.54
N THR A 135 -4.00 20.68 13.81
CA THR A 135 -3.67 19.82 14.97
C THR A 135 -4.54 18.57 14.98
N ASN A 136 -5.85 18.71 14.76
CA ASN A 136 -6.79 17.60 14.69
C ASN A 136 -6.50 16.68 13.49
N ASN A 137 -6.18 17.25 12.31
CA ASN A 137 -5.86 16.51 11.10
C ASN A 137 -4.55 15.71 11.25
N LEU A 138 -3.51 16.31 11.84
CA LEU A 138 -2.27 15.63 12.17
C LEU A 138 -2.51 14.47 13.16
N GLN A 139 -3.29 14.69 14.22
CA GLN A 139 -3.67 13.62 15.16
C GLN A 139 -4.53 12.53 14.52
N ALA A 140 -5.39 12.87 13.55
CA ALA A 140 -6.17 11.89 12.80
C ALA A 140 -5.28 10.98 11.94
N LEU A 141 -4.17 11.50 11.39
CA LEU A 141 -3.20 10.73 10.61
C LEU A 141 -2.21 9.91 11.46
N GLN A 142 -2.05 10.23 12.75
CA GLN A 142 -1.08 9.56 13.63
C GLN A 142 -1.26 8.02 13.63
N ASP A 143 -0.17 7.31 13.40
CA ASP A 143 -0.12 5.84 13.30
C ASP A 143 -1.06 5.22 12.24
N ARG A 144 -1.46 6.01 11.23
CA ARG A 144 -2.25 5.54 10.07
C ARG A 144 -1.43 5.46 8.78
N PRO A 145 -0.75 4.34 8.52
CA PRO A 145 -0.16 4.09 7.22
C PRO A 145 -1.25 3.83 6.15
N PHE A 146 -0.90 3.88 4.85
CA PHE A 146 -1.80 3.77 3.67
C PHE A 146 -1.22 2.80 2.63
N ASN A 147 -1.90 1.80 2.01
CA ASN A 147 -1.35 0.87 0.97
C ASN A 147 -1.61 1.14 -0.52
N ILE A 148 -0.66 0.71 -1.39
CA ILE A 148 -0.79 0.22 -2.77
C ILE A 148 0.25 -0.89 -3.05
N GLN A 149 -0.21 -2.05 -3.52
CA GLN A 149 0.65 -3.02 -4.19
C GLN A 149 0.35 -3.01 -5.70
N GLY A 150 1.40 -2.94 -6.52
CA GLY A 150 1.33 -3.16 -7.96
C GLY A 150 2.02 -4.47 -8.35
N ASN A 151 1.45 -5.21 -9.29
CA ASN A 151 2.05 -6.41 -9.88
C ASN A 151 1.92 -6.40 -11.40
N ALA A 152 2.96 -6.90 -12.07
CA ALA A 152 2.88 -7.37 -13.45
C ALA A 152 3.47 -8.77 -13.58
N LEU A 153 2.71 -9.67 -14.20
CA LEU A 153 3.02 -11.08 -14.39
C LEU A 153 3.13 -11.42 -15.87
N ILE A 154 4.19 -12.15 -16.22
CA ILE A 154 4.28 -12.93 -17.45
C ILE A 154 4.58 -14.37 -17.04
N SER A 155 3.80 -15.34 -17.51
CA SER A 155 4.05 -16.74 -17.20
C SER A 155 3.82 -17.67 -18.38
N PHE A 156 4.58 -18.75 -18.38
CA PHE A 156 4.49 -19.88 -19.30
C PHE A 156 4.53 -21.17 -18.49
N ALA A 157 3.54 -22.04 -18.69
CA ALA A 157 3.46 -23.33 -18.02
C ALA A 157 3.18 -24.47 -19.00
N MET A 158 3.88 -25.57 -18.80
CA MET A 158 3.63 -26.88 -19.39
C MET A 158 3.23 -27.82 -18.25
N PRO A 159 1.95 -27.83 -17.83
CA PRO A 159 1.48 -28.76 -16.83
C PRO A 159 1.48 -30.20 -17.38
N ASN A 160 1.80 -31.17 -16.54
CA ASN A 160 1.86 -32.57 -16.93
C ASN A 160 1.71 -33.47 -15.72
N ASP A 161 1.00 -34.59 -15.88
CA ASP A 161 0.66 -35.49 -14.77
C ASP A 161 1.85 -36.14 -14.06
N ASP A 162 3.01 -36.26 -14.72
CA ASP A 162 4.23 -36.85 -14.13
C ASP A 162 5.26 -35.76 -13.77
N LEU A 163 5.58 -34.87 -14.72
CA LEU A 163 6.60 -33.82 -14.57
C LEU A 163 6.14 -32.49 -15.20
N GLY A 164 5.52 -31.62 -14.39
CA GLY A 164 5.10 -30.28 -14.79
C GLY A 164 6.24 -29.26 -14.71
N PHE A 165 6.23 -28.27 -15.62
CA PHE A 165 7.24 -27.22 -15.72
C PHE A 165 6.59 -25.84 -15.91
N ALA A 166 7.22 -24.78 -15.38
CA ALA A 166 6.87 -23.40 -15.72
C ALA A 166 8.05 -22.44 -15.60
N VAL A 167 7.93 -21.29 -16.28
CA VAL A 167 8.77 -20.11 -16.09
C VAL A 167 7.85 -18.91 -15.93
N TYR A 168 8.19 -18.01 -15.01
CA TYR A 168 7.53 -16.71 -14.92
C TYR A 168 8.52 -15.57 -14.70
N LEU A 169 8.06 -14.39 -15.09
CA LEU A 169 8.61 -13.09 -14.73
C LEU A 169 7.53 -12.39 -13.90
N ASP A 170 7.85 -12.05 -12.66
CA ASP A 170 6.96 -11.32 -11.77
C ASP A 170 7.64 -10.00 -11.37
N ALA A 171 6.91 -8.89 -11.49
CA ALA A 171 7.38 -7.58 -11.06
C ALA A 171 6.41 -7.05 -10.02
N ASN A 172 6.79 -7.14 -8.75
CA ASN A 172 5.99 -6.72 -7.60
C ASN A 172 6.55 -5.40 -7.03
N ALA A 173 5.73 -4.36 -6.98
CA ALA A 173 6.08 -3.07 -6.40
C ALA A 173 5.18 -2.79 -5.20
N VAL A 174 5.81 -2.56 -4.05
CA VAL A 174 5.19 -2.13 -2.80
C VAL A 174 5.88 -0.84 -2.40
N ILE A 175 5.16 0.28 -2.37
CA ILE A 175 5.63 1.48 -1.66
C ILE A 175 5.22 1.27 -0.16
N GLU A 176 5.78 1.97 0.82
CA GLU A 176 5.35 1.97 2.23
C GLU A 176 5.35 3.42 2.77
N THR A 177 4.24 3.95 3.29
CA THR A 177 4.09 5.33 3.77
C THR A 177 3.53 5.35 5.19
N THR A 178 4.19 6.10 6.08
CA THR A 178 3.77 6.25 7.47
C THR A 178 3.97 7.71 7.91
N PRO A 179 2.89 8.45 8.26
CA PRO A 179 3.02 9.77 8.86
C PRO A 179 3.63 9.65 10.28
N PHE A 180 4.70 10.38 10.51
CA PHE A 180 5.29 10.60 11.83
C PHE A 180 4.85 11.97 12.34
N ILE A 181 3.92 11.96 13.29
CA ILE A 181 3.34 13.15 13.91
C ILE A 181 4.11 13.41 15.20
N SER A 182 4.70 14.60 15.29
CA SER A 182 5.55 15.00 16.41
C SER A 182 4.72 15.67 17.50
N ASP A 183 4.80 15.18 18.75
CA ASP A 183 4.18 15.83 19.92
C ASP A 183 4.65 17.30 20.07
N CYS A 184 5.88 17.60 19.64
CA CYS A 184 6.43 18.97 19.67
C CYS A 184 5.63 19.93 18.77
N ASP A 185 5.10 19.42 17.65
CA ASP A 185 4.34 20.22 16.70
C ASP A 185 2.96 20.57 17.26
N ILE A 186 2.37 19.62 17.98
CA ILE A 186 1.11 19.79 18.71
C ILE A 186 1.29 20.87 19.80
N ASP A 187 2.36 20.78 20.61
CA ASP A 187 2.70 21.81 21.61
C ASP A 187 2.89 23.20 20.98
N VAL A 188 3.59 23.29 19.84
CA VAL A 188 3.80 24.55 19.11
C VAL A 188 2.46 25.14 18.63
N LEU A 189 1.63 24.36 17.94
CA LEU A 189 0.36 24.85 17.39
C LEU A 189 -0.63 25.24 18.51
N LEU A 190 -0.70 24.48 19.60
CA LEU A 190 -1.52 24.80 20.76
C LEU A 190 -1.00 26.05 21.51
N GLY A 191 0.32 26.20 21.69
CA GLY A 191 0.89 27.38 22.33
C GLY A 191 0.68 28.67 21.54
N TYR A 192 0.78 28.63 20.20
CA TYR A 192 0.41 29.76 19.35
C TYR A 192 -1.10 30.08 19.44
N THR A 193 -1.95 29.06 19.51
CA THR A 193 -3.40 29.21 19.67
C THR A 193 -3.76 29.84 21.03
N GLU A 194 -3.15 29.37 22.12
CA GLU A 194 -3.34 29.96 23.46
C GLU A 194 -2.89 31.43 23.48
N PHE A 195 -1.74 31.74 22.87
CA PHE A 195 -1.27 33.11 22.77
C PHE A 195 -2.21 34.01 21.95
N PHE A 196 -2.64 33.56 20.76
CA PHE A 196 -3.48 34.39 19.88
C PHE A 196 -4.91 34.58 20.38
N THR A 197 -5.44 33.67 21.20
CA THR A 197 -6.74 33.86 21.86
C THR A 197 -6.68 34.88 23.01
N GLN A 198 -5.49 35.21 23.52
CA GLN A 198 -5.30 36.13 24.66
C GLN A 198 -4.70 37.49 24.27
N VAL A 199 -4.01 37.60 23.12
CA VAL A 199 -3.30 38.82 22.72
C VAL A 199 -4.22 39.88 22.10
N ALA A 200 -3.95 41.15 22.43
CA ALA A 200 -4.52 42.32 21.78
C ALA A 200 -3.41 43.16 21.14
N LEU A 201 -3.73 43.89 20.07
CA LEU A 201 -2.76 44.64 19.25
C LEU A 201 -1.89 45.61 20.06
N ASP A 202 -2.49 46.28 21.04
CA ASP A 202 -1.86 47.23 21.95
C ASP A 202 -0.93 46.58 23.00
N ASN A 203 -0.99 45.26 23.14
CA ASN A 203 -0.25 44.45 24.11
C ASN A 203 0.76 43.49 23.45
N VAL A 204 1.03 43.61 22.14
CA VAL A 204 2.07 42.84 21.46
C VAL A 204 3.45 43.36 21.87
N ALA A 205 4.20 42.53 22.59
CA ALA A 205 5.53 42.86 23.11
C ALA A 205 6.49 41.67 22.91
N PRO A 206 7.80 41.91 22.70
CA PRO A 206 8.79 40.86 22.55
C PRO A 206 8.99 40.07 23.85
N GLY A 207 9.57 38.86 23.74
CA GLY A 207 9.78 37.98 24.90
C GLY A 207 8.54 37.21 25.30
N LYS A 208 7.67 36.91 24.33
CA LYS A 208 6.58 35.94 24.44
C LYS A 208 7.06 34.63 23.81
N PHE A 209 6.78 33.51 24.47
CA PHE A 209 7.28 32.19 24.11
C PHE A 209 6.16 31.14 24.18
N VAL A 210 6.29 30.06 23.40
CA VAL A 210 5.66 28.77 23.67
C VAL A 210 6.64 27.93 24.47
N ASP A 211 6.16 27.32 25.55
CA ASP A 211 6.86 26.21 26.21
C ASP A 211 6.58 24.92 25.42
N VAL A 212 7.60 24.35 24.77
CA VAL A 212 7.50 23.04 24.09
C VAL A 212 8.09 21.97 25.00
N ASN A 213 7.36 20.89 25.25
CA ASN A 213 7.77 19.85 26.19
C ASN A 213 7.33 18.45 25.72
N CYS A 214 7.93 18.02 24.61
CA CYS A 214 7.71 16.74 23.96
C CYS A 214 8.79 15.70 24.31
N SER A 215 8.54 14.44 23.92
CA SER A 215 9.34 13.26 24.32
C SER A 215 10.87 13.39 24.16
N ASP A 216 11.34 14.10 23.12
CA ASP A 216 12.76 14.24 22.78
C ASP A 216 13.32 15.68 22.91
N ARG A 217 12.50 16.68 23.27
CA ARG A 217 12.88 18.11 23.24
C ARG A 217 12.06 18.92 24.26
N SER A 218 12.75 19.75 25.04
CA SER A 218 12.13 20.70 25.98
C SER A 218 12.85 22.05 25.87
N GLU A 219 12.16 23.08 25.36
CA GLU A 219 12.72 24.42 25.13
C GLU A 219 11.61 25.50 25.06
N GLN A 220 12.02 26.77 25.07
CA GLN A 220 11.11 27.91 24.91
C GLN A 220 11.27 28.54 23.52
N LEU A 221 10.23 28.46 22.69
CA LEU A 221 10.24 29.00 21.33
C LEU A 221 9.62 30.40 21.28
N PRO A 222 10.34 31.45 20.83
CA PRO A 222 9.78 32.80 20.77
C PRO A 222 8.63 32.90 19.77
N ILE A 223 7.52 33.48 20.21
CA ILE A 223 6.36 33.85 19.38
C ILE A 223 6.50 35.29 18.89
N VAL A 224 7.05 36.19 19.73
CA VAL A 224 7.24 37.60 19.41
C VAL A 224 8.69 38.00 19.62
N VAL A 225 9.34 38.40 18.54
CA VAL A 225 10.73 38.88 18.48
C VAL A 225 10.78 40.37 18.14
N LEU A 226 11.98 40.94 18.09
CA LEU A 226 12.22 42.24 17.47
C LEU A 226 12.67 42.03 16.02
N ASP A 227 12.08 42.79 15.10
CA ASP A 227 12.49 42.82 13.70
C ASP A 227 13.80 43.61 13.49
N GLN A 228 14.24 43.72 12.24
CA GLN A 228 15.43 44.48 11.84
C GLN A 228 15.37 45.99 12.13
N PHE A 229 14.20 46.53 12.47
CA PHE A 229 13.97 47.93 12.84
C PHE A 229 13.74 48.12 14.36
N GLY A 230 13.75 47.03 15.14
CA GLY A 230 13.50 47.06 16.58
C GLY A 230 12.02 47.13 16.97
N LEU A 231 11.11 46.76 16.05
CA LEU A 231 9.67 46.67 16.28
C LEU A 231 9.27 45.23 16.64
N PRO A 232 8.21 45.00 17.44
CA PRO A 232 7.68 43.66 17.67
C PRO A 232 7.24 43.00 16.35
N ALA A 233 7.56 41.74 16.16
CA ALA A 233 7.08 40.93 15.04
C ALA A 233 6.78 39.49 15.51
N PHE A 234 5.70 38.91 14.98
CA PHE A 234 5.36 37.51 15.17
C PHE A 234 6.30 36.62 14.35
N VAL A 235 6.80 35.58 15.00
CA VAL A 235 7.57 34.50 14.39
C VAL A 235 6.61 33.58 13.65
N ASP A 236 6.97 33.15 12.45
CA ASP A 236 6.19 32.16 11.68
C ASP A 236 6.60 30.74 12.10
N PRO A 237 5.74 29.94 12.74
CA PRO A 237 6.08 28.59 13.17
C PRO A 237 6.27 27.60 12.01
N ILE A 238 5.83 27.95 10.80
CA ILE A 238 5.97 27.07 9.63
C ILE A 238 7.40 27.14 9.08
N THR A 239 7.99 28.33 9.02
CA THR A 239 9.30 28.57 8.40
C THR A 239 10.45 28.73 9.38
N SER A 240 10.18 28.89 10.68
CA SER A 240 11.19 29.21 11.70
C SER A 240 11.90 27.99 12.31
N LYS A 241 13.09 28.26 12.87
CA LYS A 241 13.95 27.30 13.57
C LYS A 241 14.29 27.82 14.96
N SER A 242 14.43 26.92 15.94
CA SER A 242 14.85 27.25 17.30
C SER A 242 16.17 28.04 17.28
N PRO A 243 16.26 29.20 17.95
CA PRO A 243 17.52 29.95 18.05
C PRO A 243 18.63 29.15 18.74
N ASP A 244 18.27 28.25 19.66
CA ASP A 244 19.22 27.51 20.49
C ASP A 244 19.69 26.20 19.84
N THR A 245 18.77 25.48 19.18
CA THR A 245 19.07 24.15 18.61
C THR A 245 19.19 24.14 17.08
N GLY A 246 18.69 25.17 16.39
CA GLY A 246 18.63 25.21 14.92
C GLY A 246 17.61 24.24 14.29
N ILE A 247 16.86 23.50 15.10
CA ILE A 247 15.82 22.56 14.66
C ILE A 247 14.56 23.35 14.28
N PRO A 248 13.86 23.01 13.17
CA PRO A 248 12.55 23.59 12.85
C PRO A 248 11.57 23.59 14.03
N TYR A 249 10.63 24.53 14.03
CA TYR A 249 9.55 24.58 15.03
C TYR A 249 8.64 23.36 14.89
N LEU A 250 8.23 23.06 13.65
CA LEU A 250 7.44 21.89 13.28
C LEU A 250 8.35 20.85 12.60
N VAL A 251 8.34 19.61 13.08
CA VAL A 251 9.22 18.51 12.63
C VAL A 251 8.47 17.22 12.23
N SER A 252 7.14 17.25 12.19
CA SER A 252 6.33 16.16 11.63
C SER A 252 6.72 15.87 10.18
N SER A 253 6.66 14.59 9.81
CA SER A 253 7.18 14.09 8.55
C SER A 253 6.38 12.91 8.03
N VAL A 254 6.56 12.55 6.77
CA VAL A 254 5.97 11.33 6.20
C VAL A 254 7.13 10.45 5.75
N GLU A 255 7.32 9.31 6.43
CA GLU A 255 8.23 8.29 5.92
C GLU A 255 7.62 7.71 4.63
N VAL A 256 8.37 7.70 3.54
CA VAL A 256 8.00 7.10 2.25
C VAL A 256 9.12 6.17 1.81
N ALA A 257 8.91 4.88 2.02
CA ALA A 257 9.79 3.81 1.60
C ALA A 257 9.19 3.08 0.38
N ALA A 258 9.96 2.24 -0.31
CA ALA A 258 9.43 1.33 -1.32
C ALA A 258 10.37 0.16 -1.60
N VAL A 259 9.83 -0.93 -2.12
CA VAL A 259 10.55 -2.09 -2.66
C VAL A 259 9.89 -2.50 -3.98
N ASN A 260 10.69 -2.54 -5.04
CA ASN A 260 10.35 -3.21 -6.29
C ASN A 260 11.16 -4.52 -6.38
N ILE A 261 10.48 -5.65 -6.50
CA ILE A 261 11.05 -6.99 -6.66
C ILE A 261 10.73 -7.48 -8.06
N ASN A 262 11.75 -7.53 -8.92
CA ASN A 262 11.67 -8.21 -10.21
C ASN A 262 12.21 -9.63 -10.03
N GLU A 263 11.34 -10.63 -10.15
CA GLU A 263 11.61 -12.04 -9.91
C GLU A 263 11.54 -12.85 -11.22
N ILE A 264 12.48 -13.77 -11.40
CA ILE A 264 12.47 -14.79 -12.45
C ILE A 264 12.46 -16.15 -11.76
N GLY A 265 11.34 -16.87 -11.87
CA GLY A 265 11.15 -18.19 -11.28
C GLY A 265 11.13 -19.31 -12.31
N PHE A 266 11.77 -20.44 -11.98
CA PHE A 266 11.74 -21.66 -12.78
C PHE A 266 11.14 -22.78 -11.93
N SER A 267 9.91 -23.19 -12.22
CA SER A 267 9.19 -24.19 -11.43
C SER A 267 9.28 -25.58 -12.05
N LEU A 268 9.50 -26.58 -11.21
CA LEU A 268 9.37 -28.00 -11.53
C LEU A 268 8.42 -28.65 -10.53
N SER A 269 7.59 -29.57 -11.00
CA SER A 269 6.64 -30.33 -10.18
C SER A 269 6.64 -31.79 -10.59
N GLN A 270 6.71 -32.69 -9.61
CA GLN A 270 6.63 -34.11 -9.83
C GLN A 270 5.51 -34.74 -9.00
N LYS A 271 4.75 -35.65 -9.62
CA LYS A 271 3.73 -36.44 -8.93
C LYS A 271 4.32 -37.75 -8.40
N PHE A 272 3.90 -38.11 -7.19
CA PHE A 272 4.23 -39.36 -6.51
C PHE A 272 2.94 -40.03 -6.02
N SER A 273 2.96 -41.36 -5.93
CA SER A 273 1.90 -42.14 -5.29
C SER A 273 2.34 -42.54 -3.89
N PHE A 274 1.59 -42.14 -2.86
CA PHE A 274 1.87 -42.48 -1.47
C PHE A 274 0.59 -42.94 -0.78
N ALA A 275 0.57 -44.19 -0.28
CA ALA A 275 -0.57 -44.78 0.43
C ALA A 275 -1.92 -44.57 -0.30
N ASP A 276 -1.95 -44.92 -1.59
CA ASP A 276 -3.08 -44.75 -2.52
C ASP A 276 -3.49 -43.30 -2.86
N PHE A 277 -2.85 -42.29 -2.28
CA PHE A 277 -3.05 -40.87 -2.63
C PHE A 277 -2.04 -40.40 -3.67
N ALA A 278 -2.51 -39.56 -4.60
CA ALA A 278 -1.66 -38.82 -5.53
C ALA A 278 -1.19 -37.52 -4.86
N VAL A 279 0.12 -37.44 -4.61
CA VAL A 279 0.79 -36.30 -3.98
C VAL A 279 1.76 -35.69 -4.97
N SER A 280 1.51 -34.45 -5.37
CA SER A 280 2.46 -33.65 -6.15
C SER A 280 3.34 -32.81 -5.23
N VAL A 281 4.62 -32.71 -5.58
CA VAL A 281 5.60 -31.87 -4.89
C VAL A 281 6.28 -30.99 -5.95
N GLY A 282 6.37 -29.70 -5.69
CA GLY A 282 7.00 -28.75 -6.60
C GLY A 282 7.98 -27.83 -5.91
N VAL A 283 8.94 -27.32 -6.69
CA VAL A 283 9.98 -26.38 -6.26
C VAL A 283 10.17 -25.29 -7.31
N THR A 284 10.46 -24.08 -6.86
CA THR A 284 10.76 -22.92 -7.70
C THR A 284 12.03 -22.23 -7.20
N PRO A 285 13.23 -22.60 -7.69
CA PRO A 285 14.39 -21.72 -7.62
C PRO A 285 14.08 -20.41 -8.35
N LYS A 286 14.45 -19.28 -7.73
CA LYS A 286 14.19 -17.95 -8.25
C LYS A 286 15.34 -16.98 -8.07
N TYR A 287 15.52 -16.12 -9.07
CA TYR A 287 16.45 -15.00 -9.05
C TYR A 287 15.67 -13.70 -8.93
N MET A 288 16.09 -12.79 -8.04
CA MET A 288 15.40 -11.55 -7.74
C MET A 288 16.34 -10.36 -7.85
N SER A 289 15.91 -9.32 -8.56
CA SER A 289 16.49 -7.97 -8.51
C SER A 289 15.58 -7.10 -7.64
N ILE A 290 16.07 -6.71 -6.46
CA ILE A 290 15.33 -5.98 -5.44
C ILE A 290 15.84 -4.54 -5.40
N THR A 291 15.01 -3.58 -5.80
CA THR A 291 15.32 -2.14 -5.73
C THR A 291 14.47 -1.49 -4.66
N SER A 292 15.10 -1.01 -3.59
CA SER A 292 14.44 -0.22 -2.56
C SER A 292 14.62 1.28 -2.77
N PHE A 293 13.60 2.06 -2.42
CA PHE A 293 13.60 3.52 -2.38
C PHE A 293 13.27 3.95 -0.94
N TYR A 294 13.78 5.09 -0.48
CA TYR A 294 13.49 5.59 0.86
C TYR A 294 13.71 7.09 0.99
N THR A 295 12.69 7.81 1.46
CA THR A 295 12.75 9.24 1.81
C THR A 295 11.91 9.50 3.05
N ASN A 296 12.17 10.61 3.74
CA ASN A 296 11.40 11.01 4.92
C ASN A 296 11.27 12.56 4.96
N PRO A 297 10.52 13.16 4.01
CA PRO A 297 10.28 14.60 3.96
C PRO A 297 9.44 15.09 5.15
N THR A 298 9.71 16.31 5.61
CA THR A 298 8.85 16.98 6.60
C THR A 298 7.59 17.55 5.95
N ILE A 299 6.55 17.84 6.73
CA ILE A 299 5.28 18.37 6.19
C ILE A 299 5.47 19.70 5.44
N GLN A 300 6.46 20.52 5.82
CA GLN A 300 6.78 21.77 5.12
C GLN A 300 7.46 21.52 3.77
N GLN A 301 8.23 20.43 3.64
CA GLN A 301 8.77 20.03 2.34
C GLN A 301 7.67 19.51 1.41
N ILE A 302 6.58 18.95 1.95
CA ILE A 302 5.45 18.46 1.16
C ILE A 302 4.55 19.62 0.68
N ASP A 303 4.38 20.68 1.47
CA ASP A 303 3.64 21.90 1.06
C ASP A 303 4.47 22.81 0.12
N ASP A 304 5.78 22.61 0.03
CA ASP A 304 6.66 23.35 -0.89
C ASP A 304 6.37 22.97 -2.36
N GLY A 305 5.96 23.95 -3.16
CA GLY A 305 5.62 23.77 -4.57
C GLY A 305 6.79 23.35 -5.47
N ASP A 306 8.04 23.46 -5.00
CA ASP A 306 9.24 22.99 -5.70
C ASP A 306 9.63 21.53 -5.35
N PHE A 307 8.95 20.87 -4.42
CA PHE A 307 9.29 19.50 -3.98
C PHE A 307 8.70 18.40 -4.89
N ASP A 308 9.58 17.70 -5.62
CA ASP A 308 9.21 16.49 -6.37
C ASP A 308 9.57 15.21 -5.58
N LEU A 309 8.52 14.54 -5.07
CA LEU A 309 8.63 13.27 -4.34
C LEU A 309 9.23 12.14 -5.20
N LEU A 310 8.98 12.11 -6.51
CA LEU A 310 9.50 11.07 -7.40
C LEU A 310 11.01 11.21 -7.57
N ASP A 311 11.52 12.44 -7.68
CA ASP A 311 12.97 12.68 -7.78
C ASP A 311 13.66 12.51 -6.42
N ALA A 312 13.00 12.86 -5.30
CA ALA A 312 13.46 12.52 -3.95
C ALA A 312 13.55 10.99 -3.73
N LEU A 313 12.61 10.20 -4.26
CA LEU A 313 12.67 8.73 -4.22
C LEU A 313 13.76 8.18 -5.14
N ARG A 314 13.83 8.62 -6.40
CA ARG A 314 14.81 8.13 -7.40
C ARG A 314 16.25 8.33 -6.96
N SER A 315 16.56 9.50 -6.42
CA SER A 315 17.89 9.83 -5.88
C SER A 315 18.27 8.95 -4.69
N ASN A 316 17.30 8.54 -3.86
CA ASN A 316 17.48 7.66 -2.71
C ASN A 316 17.09 6.20 -3.00
N SER A 317 17.59 5.66 -4.11
CA SER A 317 17.37 4.27 -4.52
C SER A 317 18.59 3.36 -4.26
N ARG A 318 18.34 2.07 -4.02
CA ARG A 318 19.38 1.05 -3.86
C ARG A 318 18.93 -0.31 -4.36
N GLN A 319 19.70 -0.87 -5.29
CA GLN A 319 19.47 -2.20 -5.85
C GLN A 319 20.34 -3.28 -5.17
N HIS A 320 19.77 -4.46 -4.98
CA HIS A 320 20.44 -5.69 -4.56
C HIS A 320 19.99 -6.85 -5.47
N ASN A 321 20.83 -7.86 -5.62
CA ASN A 321 20.46 -9.12 -6.30
C ASN A 321 20.43 -10.26 -5.27
N ALA A 322 19.46 -11.15 -5.40
CA ALA A 322 19.19 -12.22 -4.46
C ALA A 322 18.76 -13.50 -5.19
N VAL A 323 18.98 -14.64 -4.53
CA VAL A 323 18.45 -15.95 -4.97
C VAL A 323 17.58 -16.49 -3.83
N ASN A 324 16.48 -17.13 -4.18
CA ASN A 324 15.59 -17.77 -3.21
C ASN A 324 14.99 -19.06 -3.77
N LEU A 325 14.20 -19.75 -2.97
CA LEU A 325 13.54 -21.00 -3.30
C LEU A 325 12.13 -20.99 -2.70
N ASP A 326 11.14 -21.32 -3.52
CA ASP A 326 9.79 -21.64 -3.04
C ASP A 326 9.58 -23.16 -3.18
N ALA A 327 8.77 -23.75 -2.30
CA ALA A 327 8.42 -25.17 -2.35
C ALA A 327 6.93 -25.36 -2.04
N GLY A 328 6.31 -26.36 -2.65
CA GLY A 328 4.89 -26.62 -2.49
C GLY A 328 4.54 -28.10 -2.57
N ILE A 329 3.37 -28.42 -2.03
CA ILE A 329 2.76 -29.75 -2.04
C ILE A 329 1.28 -29.59 -2.43
N ALA A 330 0.76 -30.51 -3.25
CA ALA A 330 -0.65 -30.56 -3.61
C ALA A 330 -1.12 -32.02 -3.66
N MET A 331 -2.18 -32.36 -2.93
CA MET A 331 -2.72 -33.71 -2.81
C MET A 331 -4.20 -33.73 -3.20
N ASN A 332 -4.59 -34.71 -4.02
CA ASN A 332 -6.00 -34.98 -4.26
C ASN A 332 -6.51 -35.97 -3.23
N PHE A 333 -7.43 -35.52 -2.36
CA PHE A 333 -7.92 -36.30 -1.23
C PHE A 333 -8.94 -37.37 -1.64
N LEU A 334 -9.68 -37.13 -2.72
CA LEU A 334 -10.64 -38.06 -3.30
C LEU A 334 -10.12 -38.62 -4.63
N GLN A 335 -10.46 -39.88 -4.92
CA GLN A 335 -10.04 -40.58 -6.15
C GLN A 335 -10.59 -39.92 -7.44
N ASP A 336 -11.71 -39.20 -7.35
CA ASP A 336 -12.28 -38.41 -8.45
C ASP A 336 -11.60 -37.05 -8.64
N GLN A 337 -10.59 -36.72 -7.82
CA GLN A 337 -9.86 -35.46 -7.80
C GLN A 337 -10.75 -34.22 -7.56
N SER A 338 -11.97 -34.40 -7.04
CA SER A 338 -12.87 -33.29 -6.74
C SER A 338 -12.42 -32.43 -5.56
N ILE A 339 -11.56 -32.96 -4.67
CA ILE A 339 -10.96 -32.21 -3.56
C ILE A 339 -9.43 -32.19 -3.69
N THR A 340 -8.86 -31.00 -3.77
CA THR A 340 -7.41 -30.76 -3.67
C THR A 340 -7.10 -30.02 -2.36
N LEU A 341 -6.09 -30.50 -1.64
CA LEU A 341 -5.44 -29.78 -0.55
C LEU A 341 -4.06 -29.34 -1.01
N GLY A 342 -3.68 -28.10 -0.70
CA GLY A 342 -2.40 -27.51 -1.06
C GLY A 342 -1.71 -26.87 0.13
N MET A 343 -0.38 -26.87 0.12
CA MET A 343 0.45 -26.06 1.02
C MET A 343 1.64 -25.55 0.25
N VAL A 344 2.04 -24.31 0.51
CA VAL A 344 3.20 -23.67 -0.10
C VAL A 344 4.03 -22.94 0.96
N ILE A 345 5.34 -22.98 0.80
CA ILE A 345 6.31 -22.20 1.54
C ILE A 345 7.05 -21.33 0.51
N LYS A 346 6.88 -20.02 0.59
CA LYS A 346 7.64 -19.05 -0.21
C LYS A 346 8.80 -18.48 0.58
N ASN A 347 9.84 -18.08 -0.14
CA ASN A 347 11.04 -17.46 0.38
C ASN A 347 11.71 -18.31 1.47
N LEU A 348 12.02 -19.58 1.17
CA LEU A 348 12.71 -20.50 2.10
C LEU A 348 14.06 -19.96 2.59
N ILE A 349 14.68 -19.05 1.85
CA ILE A 349 15.92 -18.35 2.21
C ILE A 349 15.57 -16.92 2.64
N GLN A 350 15.29 -16.74 3.93
CA GLN A 350 15.05 -15.41 4.52
C GLN A 350 16.28 -14.50 4.35
N GLN A 351 16.05 -13.27 3.89
CA GLN A 351 17.12 -12.30 3.59
C GLN A 351 16.79 -10.90 4.11
N SER A 352 17.79 -10.22 4.67
CA SER A 352 17.67 -8.85 5.18
C SER A 352 18.43 -7.88 4.29
N PHE A 353 17.74 -6.85 3.82
CA PHE A 353 18.30 -5.77 3.02
C PHE A 353 18.16 -4.45 3.77
N ASN A 354 18.95 -3.44 3.39
CA ASN A 354 18.83 -2.11 3.98
C ASN A 354 18.85 -1.11 2.83
N THR A 355 18.08 -0.03 2.95
CA THR A 355 17.78 0.93 1.88
C THR A 355 18.99 1.79 1.47
N ALA A 356 18.77 2.77 0.59
CA ALA A 356 19.67 3.92 0.49
C ALA A 356 19.74 4.67 1.83
N ARG A 357 20.77 5.50 2.02
CA ARG A 357 20.78 6.48 3.09
C ARG A 357 20.01 7.70 2.61
N PHE A 358 19.05 8.17 3.39
CA PHE A 358 18.45 9.48 3.22
C PHE A 358 19.24 10.47 4.09
N GLU A 359 19.56 11.64 3.54
CA GLU A 359 20.15 12.76 4.27
C GLU A 359 19.05 13.80 4.47
N ARG A 360 18.77 14.12 5.74
CA ARG A 360 17.75 15.11 6.13
C ARG A 360 18.30 16.54 5.96
N PRO A 361 17.43 17.56 5.87
CA PRO A 361 17.85 18.97 5.81
C PRO A 361 18.66 19.47 7.02
N ASP A 362 18.66 18.73 8.13
CA ASP A 362 19.48 18.99 9.33
C ASP A 362 20.91 18.41 9.25
N GLY A 363 21.24 17.69 8.17
CA GLY A 363 22.53 17.00 7.97
C GLY A 363 22.63 15.64 8.67
N SER A 364 21.59 15.18 9.37
CA SER A 364 21.50 13.82 9.87
C SER A 364 21.21 12.84 8.73
N SER A 365 21.67 11.58 8.86
CA SER A 365 21.36 10.54 7.88
C SER A 365 20.67 9.36 8.54
N THR A 366 19.53 8.97 7.98
CA THR A 366 18.77 7.79 8.39
C THR A 366 18.83 6.70 7.31
N ARG A 367 18.59 5.46 7.73
CA ARG A 367 18.53 4.28 6.87
C ARG A 367 17.69 3.21 7.54
N THR A 368 16.71 2.68 6.83
CA THR A 368 15.86 1.59 7.32
C THR A 368 16.30 0.22 6.78
N ARG A 369 15.81 -0.84 7.41
CA ARG A 369 16.06 -2.25 7.07
C ARG A 369 14.72 -2.93 6.78
N TYR A 370 14.69 -3.73 5.72
CA TYR A 370 13.55 -4.56 5.36
C TYR A 370 13.97 -6.01 5.19
N ASN A 371 13.03 -6.93 5.43
CA ASN A 371 13.28 -8.37 5.40
C ASN A 371 12.35 -9.05 4.39
N LEU A 372 12.93 -9.85 3.51
CA LEU A 372 12.19 -10.82 2.71
C LEU A 372 11.97 -12.08 3.56
N ASN A 373 10.82 -12.13 4.23
CA ASN A 373 10.46 -13.20 5.16
C ASN A 373 9.93 -14.44 4.45
N THR A 374 10.12 -15.61 5.07
CA THR A 374 9.47 -16.86 4.67
C THR A 374 7.97 -16.77 4.95
N GLN A 375 7.14 -17.12 3.97
CA GLN A 375 5.68 -17.11 4.06
C GLN A 375 5.15 -18.54 3.91
N VAL A 376 4.14 -18.93 4.70
CA VAL A 376 3.50 -20.25 4.59
C VAL A 376 2.00 -20.08 4.43
N ARG A 377 1.43 -20.65 3.38
CA ARG A 377 -0.02 -20.65 3.12
C ARG A 377 -0.53 -22.06 2.86
N MET A 378 -1.72 -22.36 3.38
CA MET A 378 -2.47 -23.58 3.10
C MET A 378 -3.70 -23.24 2.27
N GLY A 379 -4.11 -24.14 1.37
CA GLY A 379 -5.28 -23.98 0.52
C GLY A 379 -6.11 -25.25 0.42
N PHE A 380 -7.41 -25.07 0.19
CA PHE A 380 -8.39 -26.11 -0.12
C PHE A 380 -9.15 -25.70 -1.39
N ALA A 381 -9.40 -26.67 -2.27
CA ALA A 381 -10.23 -26.48 -3.44
C ALA A 381 -11.18 -27.66 -3.62
N TRP A 382 -12.47 -27.37 -3.82
CA TRP A 382 -13.47 -28.33 -4.27
C TRP A 382 -13.95 -28.00 -5.67
N ARG A 383 -13.94 -28.97 -6.58
CA ARG A 383 -14.36 -28.84 -7.98
C ARG A 383 -15.52 -29.78 -8.27
N SER A 384 -16.59 -29.24 -8.82
CA SER A 384 -17.80 -29.98 -9.18
C SER A 384 -17.91 -30.23 -10.67
N HIS A 385 -18.46 -31.39 -11.03
CA HIS A 385 -18.76 -31.83 -12.39
C HIS A 385 -19.65 -30.86 -13.20
N PHE A 386 -20.44 -30.01 -12.53
CA PHE A 386 -21.29 -29.01 -13.18
C PHE A 386 -20.66 -27.62 -13.35
N GLY A 387 -19.33 -27.49 -13.17
CA GLY A 387 -18.59 -26.26 -13.44
C GLY A 387 -18.55 -25.26 -12.28
N LEU A 388 -18.83 -25.69 -11.06
CA LEU A 388 -18.61 -24.90 -9.84
C LEU A 388 -17.27 -25.29 -9.19
N THR A 389 -16.44 -24.31 -8.86
CA THR A 389 -15.25 -24.46 -8.02
C THR A 389 -15.41 -23.60 -6.77
N ILE A 390 -15.16 -24.17 -5.59
CA ILE A 390 -15.04 -23.43 -4.32
C ILE A 390 -13.59 -23.53 -3.86
N SER A 391 -13.02 -22.45 -3.36
CA SER A 391 -11.65 -22.39 -2.87
C SER A 391 -11.58 -21.61 -1.56
N SER A 392 -10.66 -22.00 -0.67
CA SER A 392 -10.36 -21.26 0.55
C SER A 392 -8.89 -21.42 0.94
N ASP A 393 -8.22 -20.32 1.24
CA ASP A 393 -6.80 -20.29 1.59
C ASP A 393 -6.59 -19.55 2.93
N ILE A 394 -5.55 -19.93 3.67
CA ILE A 394 -5.18 -19.32 4.95
C ILE A 394 -3.67 -19.18 5.09
N ASP A 395 -3.23 -17.97 5.47
CA ASP A 395 -1.84 -17.70 5.86
C ASP A 395 -1.55 -18.31 7.24
N LEU A 396 -0.60 -19.24 7.29
CA LEU A 396 -0.11 -19.87 8.52
C LEU A 396 1.00 -19.03 9.19
N THR A 397 1.55 -18.05 8.47
CA THR A 397 2.51 -17.05 8.98
C THR A 397 1.86 -15.68 9.09
N ASP A 398 2.21 -14.94 10.15
CA ASP A 398 1.96 -13.50 10.22
C ASP A 398 3.00 -12.78 9.33
N ASN A 399 2.53 -12.30 8.18
CA ASN A 399 3.37 -11.73 7.13
C ASN A 399 3.59 -10.24 7.41
N LYS A 400 4.75 -9.94 8.01
CA LYS A 400 5.18 -8.59 8.36
C LYS A 400 5.40 -7.69 7.12
N PRO A 401 5.17 -6.36 7.23
CA PRO A 401 5.52 -5.39 6.20
C PRO A 401 7.02 -5.38 5.90
N TYR A 402 7.42 -4.66 4.84
CA TYR A 402 8.84 -4.41 4.59
C TYR A 402 9.41 -3.38 5.56
N PHE A 403 8.65 -2.36 5.96
CA PHE A 403 9.07 -1.30 6.86
C PHE A 403 8.09 -1.11 8.02
N THR A 404 7.17 -0.13 7.93
CA THR A 404 6.33 0.38 9.02
C THR A 404 4.83 0.10 8.84
N GLY A 405 4.44 -0.59 7.76
CA GLY A 405 3.04 -0.94 7.48
C GLY A 405 2.37 -1.93 8.46
N VAL A 406 1.14 -2.31 8.12
CA VAL A 406 0.32 -3.26 8.86
C VAL A 406 0.75 -4.71 8.52
N SER A 407 0.80 -5.57 9.53
CA SER A 407 1.08 -7.00 9.33
C SER A 407 -0.15 -7.73 8.79
N THR A 408 0.05 -8.79 7.99
CA THR A 408 -1.04 -9.46 7.26
C THR A 408 -1.08 -10.96 7.54
N GLN A 409 -2.24 -11.48 7.90
CA GLN A 409 -2.53 -12.91 7.96
C GLN A 409 -3.90 -13.15 7.35
N TYR A 410 -3.96 -13.42 6.05
CA TYR A 410 -5.24 -13.51 5.35
C TYR A 410 -5.90 -14.87 5.47
N PHE A 411 -7.22 -14.85 5.64
CA PHE A 411 -8.13 -15.92 5.27
C PHE A 411 -8.99 -15.48 4.09
N GLY A 412 -8.96 -16.27 3.01
CA GLY A 412 -9.69 -16.02 1.78
C GLY A 412 -10.67 -17.15 1.47
N ILE A 413 -11.82 -16.83 0.88
CA ILE A 413 -12.80 -17.80 0.38
C ILE A 413 -13.48 -17.28 -0.88
N GLY A 414 -13.69 -18.15 -1.87
CA GLY A 414 -14.32 -17.78 -3.15
C GLY A 414 -15.00 -18.92 -3.89
N GLY A 415 -15.90 -18.57 -4.80
CA GLY A 415 -16.64 -19.46 -5.69
C GLY A 415 -16.59 -19.00 -7.15
N GLU A 416 -16.20 -19.90 -8.05
CA GLU A 416 -16.16 -19.72 -9.50
C GLU A 416 -17.22 -20.61 -10.16
N TYR A 417 -18.07 -20.03 -11.01
CA TYR A 417 -19.07 -20.76 -11.79
C TYR A 417 -18.83 -20.56 -13.29
N SER A 418 -18.46 -21.65 -13.96
CA SER A 418 -18.21 -21.70 -15.41
C SER A 418 -19.50 -21.98 -16.20
N ILE A 419 -20.00 -20.96 -16.88
CA ILE A 419 -21.13 -21.02 -17.79
C ILE A 419 -20.64 -21.55 -19.15
N GLY A 420 -20.65 -22.87 -19.28
CA GLY A 420 -20.21 -23.58 -20.47
C GLY A 420 -18.68 -23.53 -20.63
N LYS A 421 -18.21 -23.02 -21.77
CA LYS A 421 -16.78 -22.82 -22.07
C LYS A 421 -16.47 -21.37 -22.48
N VAL A 422 -17.32 -20.43 -22.08
CA VAL A 422 -17.30 -19.05 -22.60
C VAL A 422 -17.19 -18.02 -21.48
N LEU A 423 -17.95 -18.16 -20.40
CA LEU A 423 -18.01 -17.18 -19.32
C LEU A 423 -17.78 -17.87 -17.97
N ASP A 424 -16.81 -17.39 -17.22
CA ASP A 424 -16.62 -17.73 -15.80
C ASP A 424 -17.07 -16.53 -14.95
N LEU A 425 -17.86 -16.76 -13.92
CA LEU A 425 -18.24 -15.74 -12.92
C LEU A 425 -17.62 -16.07 -11.57
N ARG A 426 -17.09 -15.08 -10.87
CA ARG A 426 -16.34 -15.25 -9.62
C ARG A 426 -16.81 -14.28 -8.56
N LEU A 427 -16.94 -14.77 -7.33
CA LEU A 427 -17.25 -14.00 -6.15
C LEU A 427 -16.45 -14.58 -4.98
N GLY A 428 -15.94 -13.72 -4.10
CA GLY A 428 -15.23 -14.13 -2.90
C GLY A 428 -15.19 -13.03 -1.85
N GLY A 429 -14.44 -13.31 -0.80
CA GLY A 429 -14.10 -12.36 0.24
C GLY A 429 -12.84 -12.79 0.97
N ARG A 430 -12.17 -11.81 1.57
CA ARG A 430 -10.92 -11.99 2.31
C ARG A 430 -10.97 -11.16 3.58
N THR A 431 -10.38 -11.67 4.66
CA THR A 431 -10.26 -10.99 5.96
C THR A 431 -8.85 -11.17 6.49
N ASN A 432 -8.34 -10.18 7.24
CA ASN A 432 -7.02 -10.20 7.84
C ASN A 432 -7.13 -10.48 9.35
N PHE A 433 -6.53 -11.56 9.82
CA PHE A 433 -6.51 -11.88 11.25
C PHE A 433 -5.51 -11.04 12.06
N SER A 434 -4.54 -10.41 11.39
CA SER A 434 -3.61 -9.45 12.03
C SER A 434 -4.20 -8.04 12.14
N ASN A 435 -5.28 -7.73 11.42
CA ASN A 435 -6.06 -6.49 11.55
C ASN A 435 -7.56 -6.76 11.29
N THR A 436 -8.37 -6.85 12.34
CA THR A 436 -9.79 -7.25 12.23
C THR A 436 -10.68 -6.28 11.44
N ASN A 437 -10.21 -5.06 11.17
CA ASN A 437 -10.94 -4.06 10.39
C ASN A 437 -10.54 -4.09 8.90
N ASP A 438 -9.65 -5.00 8.51
CA ASP A 438 -9.24 -5.24 7.13
C ASP A 438 -10.01 -6.46 6.58
N SER A 439 -11.05 -6.19 5.79
CA SER A 439 -11.85 -7.21 5.11
C SER A 439 -12.41 -6.66 3.81
N VAL A 440 -12.46 -7.51 2.78
CA VAL A 440 -12.88 -7.17 1.42
C VAL A 440 -13.87 -8.16 0.85
N VAL A 441 -14.75 -7.66 -0.02
CA VAL A 441 -15.55 -8.45 -0.96
C VAL A 441 -14.88 -8.36 -2.33
N THR A 442 -14.77 -9.50 -3.01
CA THR A 442 -14.09 -9.60 -4.30
C THR A 442 -15.04 -10.14 -5.37
N ALA A 443 -14.95 -9.61 -6.59
CA ALA A 443 -15.76 -10.09 -7.70
C ALA A 443 -14.96 -10.03 -9.01
N GLY A 444 -15.33 -10.88 -9.97
CA GLY A 444 -14.70 -10.85 -11.28
C GLY A 444 -15.34 -11.79 -12.29
N PHE A 445 -14.84 -11.74 -13.52
CA PHE A 445 -15.31 -12.61 -14.59
C PHE A 445 -14.16 -12.99 -15.53
N GLY A 446 -14.37 -14.08 -16.28
CA GLY A 446 -13.46 -14.55 -17.32
C GLY A 446 -14.20 -14.82 -18.62
N LEU A 447 -13.70 -14.31 -19.74
CA LEU A 447 -14.21 -14.56 -21.08
C LEU A 447 -13.23 -15.43 -21.86
N ASN A 448 -13.65 -16.65 -22.16
CA ASN A 448 -12.91 -17.65 -22.92
C ASN A 448 -13.29 -17.57 -24.41
N ILE A 449 -12.41 -16.97 -25.22
CA ILE A 449 -12.54 -16.75 -26.66
C ILE A 449 -11.61 -17.72 -27.40
N VAL A 450 -12.09 -18.96 -27.59
CA VAL A 450 -11.40 -20.08 -28.26
C VAL A 450 -10.11 -20.52 -27.56
N VAL A 451 -8.99 -19.80 -27.75
CA VAL A 451 -7.68 -20.04 -27.13
C VAL A 451 -7.35 -18.94 -26.11
N VAL A 452 -7.84 -17.72 -26.34
CA VAL A 452 -7.56 -16.54 -25.51
C VAL A 452 -8.58 -16.47 -24.38
N ARG A 453 -8.11 -16.13 -23.17
CA ARG A 453 -8.94 -15.85 -22.00
C ARG A 453 -8.67 -14.42 -21.55
N LEU A 454 -9.72 -13.63 -21.36
CA LEU A 454 -9.64 -12.30 -20.76
C LEU A 454 -10.29 -12.36 -19.40
N ASP A 455 -9.59 -12.04 -18.32
CA ASP A 455 -10.21 -11.89 -17.00
C ASP A 455 -10.09 -10.46 -16.49
N LEU A 456 -11.11 -10.05 -15.73
CA LEU A 456 -11.13 -8.82 -14.94
C LEU A 456 -11.62 -9.15 -13.53
N ALA A 457 -11.06 -8.47 -12.54
CA ALA A 457 -11.46 -8.57 -11.14
C ALA A 457 -11.37 -7.21 -10.45
N ALA A 458 -12.15 -7.09 -9.38
CA ALA A 458 -12.04 -5.99 -8.43
C ALA A 458 -12.25 -6.50 -7.00
N GLU A 459 -11.63 -5.82 -6.04
CA GLU A 459 -11.89 -5.96 -4.62
C GLU A 459 -12.28 -4.62 -4.00
N TYR A 460 -13.12 -4.67 -2.97
CA TYR A 460 -13.60 -3.49 -2.24
C TYR A 460 -13.88 -3.85 -0.79
N GLY A 461 -13.45 -3.00 0.13
CA GLY A 461 -13.77 -3.03 1.56
C GLY A 461 -13.53 -1.66 2.18
N ASP A 462 -13.90 -1.49 3.45
CA ASP A 462 -13.87 -0.18 4.11
C ASP A 462 -12.49 0.49 4.08
N ASN A 463 -11.44 -0.34 4.12
CA ASN A 463 -10.04 0.07 4.08
C ASN A 463 -9.29 -0.41 2.84
N ASN A 464 -9.93 -0.93 1.78
CA ASN A 464 -9.24 -1.48 0.61
C ASN A 464 -10.00 -1.27 -0.70
N ILE A 465 -9.27 -1.07 -1.80
CA ILE A 465 -9.79 -1.14 -3.16
C ILE A 465 -8.75 -1.75 -4.10
N GLY A 466 -9.17 -2.62 -5.02
CA GLY A 466 -8.24 -3.21 -5.98
C GLY A 466 -8.87 -3.61 -7.30
N PHE A 467 -8.02 -3.77 -8.29
CA PHE A 467 -8.36 -4.14 -9.65
C PHE A 467 -7.26 -5.00 -10.27
N ALA A 468 -7.65 -6.05 -10.99
CA ALA A 468 -6.73 -6.84 -11.78
C ALA A 468 -7.30 -7.16 -13.16
N ALA A 469 -6.40 -7.31 -14.13
CA ALA A 469 -6.71 -7.68 -15.50
C ALA A 469 -5.63 -8.61 -16.04
N GLN A 470 -6.02 -9.67 -16.76
CA GLN A 470 -5.06 -10.56 -17.39
C GLN A 470 -5.54 -11.10 -18.74
N ILE A 471 -4.57 -11.39 -19.61
CA ILE A 471 -4.77 -12.09 -20.87
C ILE A 471 -4.07 -13.45 -20.76
N GLY A 472 -4.86 -14.51 -20.68
CA GLY A 472 -4.41 -15.89 -20.70
C GLY A 472 -4.50 -16.52 -22.09
N MET A 473 -3.71 -17.56 -22.37
CA MET A 473 -3.86 -18.40 -23.55
C MET A 473 -3.67 -19.88 -23.18
N ASN A 474 -4.57 -20.76 -23.63
CA ASN A 474 -4.56 -22.19 -23.33
C ASN A 474 -4.57 -23.06 -24.60
N PHE A 475 -3.52 -23.84 -24.81
CA PHE A 475 -3.33 -24.70 -25.99
C PHE A 475 -3.50 -26.18 -25.62
N ARG A 476 -4.34 -26.91 -26.35
CA ARG A 476 -4.74 -28.30 -26.05
C ARG A 476 -4.02 -29.36 -26.88
#